data_AF-W9WSQ8-F1
#
_entry.id   AF-W9WSQ8-F1
#
_cell.length_a   1.000
_cell.length_b   1.000
_cell.length_c   1.000
_cell.angle_alpha   90.00
_cell.angle_beta   90.00
_cell.angle_gamma   90.00
#
_symmetry.space_group_name_H-M   'P 1'
#
loop_
_entity.id
_entity.type
_entity.pdbx_description
1 polymer ?
#
loop_
_entity_poly.entity_id
_entity_poly.type
_entity_poly.pdbx_seq_one_letter_code
_entity_poly.pdbx_strand_id
1 'polypeptide(L)'
;WLRDCSQKHALCRPPQINMVRPILLVDVIARSLIKYSPAQNGRCNYVALSYIWGNVHQEPAKLGQLPQNLPQTIEDSIEVVKSLGQRYLWVDSLCIDQADEEGKARQI
;
A
#
# COMPACT_ATOMS: atom_id res chain seq x y z
N TRP A 1 -4.54 20.37 4.90
CA TRP A 1 -3.17 19.94 4.55
C TRP A 1 -3.08 19.14 3.26
N LEU A 2 -3.48 17.86 3.17
CA LEU A 2 -3.32 17.04 1.94
C LEU A 2 -4.04 17.65 0.71
N ARG A 3 -5.24 18.20 0.94
CA ARG A 3 -5.99 18.97 -0.06
C ARG A 3 -5.29 20.27 -0.48
N ASP A 4 -4.69 20.99 0.47
CA ASP A 4 -3.94 22.22 0.18
C ASP A 4 -2.66 21.92 -0.61
N CYS A 5 -1.94 20.87 -0.23
CA CYS A 5 -0.73 20.43 -0.88
C CYS A 5 -0.99 20.06 -2.35
N SER A 6 -2.04 19.28 -2.62
CA SER A 6 -2.39 18.87 -3.99
C SER A 6 -2.91 20.00 -4.88
N GLN A 7 -3.49 21.05 -4.30
CA GLN A 7 -4.01 22.21 -5.03
C GLN A 7 -2.98 23.33 -5.23
N LYS A 8 -2.07 23.53 -4.27
CA LYS A 8 -1.17 24.70 -4.23
C LYS A 8 0.27 24.38 -4.64
N HIS A 9 0.70 23.12 -4.58
CA HIS A 9 2.08 22.75 -4.87
C HIS A 9 2.16 21.89 -6.15
N ALA A 10 2.54 22.51 -7.26
CA ALA A 10 2.72 21.81 -8.54
C ALA A 10 3.78 20.69 -8.46
N LEU A 11 4.82 20.88 -7.65
CA LEU A 11 5.90 19.90 -7.43
C LEU A 11 5.48 18.73 -6.54
N CYS A 12 4.44 18.89 -5.71
CA CYS A 12 3.92 17.82 -4.86
C CYS A 12 2.87 16.97 -5.58
N ARG A 13 2.48 17.34 -6.81
CA ARG A 13 1.59 16.53 -7.62
C ARG A 13 2.39 15.35 -8.16
N PRO A 14 2.08 14.10 -7.77
CA PRO A 14 2.81 12.96 -8.27
C PRO A 14 2.67 12.90 -9.80
N PRO A 15 3.75 12.56 -10.53
CA PRO A 15 3.66 12.32 -11.96
C PRO A 15 2.60 11.24 -12.23
N GLN A 16 1.94 11.32 -13.39
CA GLN A 16 1.00 10.28 -13.82
C GLN A 16 1.80 9.03 -14.17
N ILE A 17 2.08 8.18 -13.18
CA ILE A 17 2.74 6.90 -13.39
C ILE A 17 1.67 5.95 -13.91
N ASN A 18 1.71 5.65 -15.21
CA ASN A 18 0.97 4.54 -15.77
C ASN A 18 1.60 3.26 -15.24
N MET A 19 1.08 2.74 -14.13
CA MET A 19 1.53 1.46 -13.60
C MET A 19 1.18 0.37 -14.61
N VAL A 20 2.20 -0.29 -15.14
CA VAL A 20 2.06 -1.36 -16.13
C VAL A 20 1.85 -2.71 -15.45
N ARG A 21 2.14 -2.81 -14.15
CA ARG A 21 2.16 -4.08 -13.40
C ARG A 21 1.10 -4.11 -12.30
N PRO A 22 0.53 -5.30 -12.03
CA PRO A 22 -0.34 -5.48 -10.89
C PRO A 22 0.46 -5.33 -9.60
N ILE A 23 -0.12 -4.64 -8.62
CA ILE A 23 0.46 -4.51 -7.28
C ILE A 23 -0.49 -5.08 -6.24
N LEU A 24 0.08 -5.50 -5.10
CA LEU A 24 -0.70 -5.83 -3.93
C LEU A 24 -0.96 -4.56 -3.14
N LEU A 25 -2.18 -4.41 -2.64
CA LEU A 25 -2.63 -3.28 -1.83
C LEU A 25 -3.51 -3.80 -0.71
N VAL A 26 -3.42 -3.16 0.44
CA VAL A 26 -4.34 -3.35 1.55
C VAL A 26 -5.57 -2.49 1.30
N ASP A 27 -6.74 -3.11 1.14
CA ASP A 27 -8.02 -2.40 1.20
C ASP A 27 -8.35 -2.15 2.67
N VAL A 28 -8.25 -0.88 3.09
CA VAL A 28 -8.48 -0.50 4.49
C VAL A 28 -9.94 -0.66 4.92
N ILE A 29 -10.88 -0.66 3.97
CA ILE A 29 -12.32 -0.80 4.23
C ILE A 29 -12.67 -2.28 4.38
N ALA A 30 -12.30 -3.09 3.39
CA ALA A 30 -12.55 -4.52 3.42
C ALA A 30 -11.60 -5.28 4.37
N ARG A 31 -10.54 -4.63 4.85
CA ARG A 31 -9.44 -5.22 5.63
C ARG A 31 -8.91 -6.49 4.97
N SER A 32 -8.60 -6.40 3.69
CA SER A 32 -8.09 -7.52 2.89
C SER A 32 -6.97 -7.08 1.96
N LEU A 33 -6.08 -8.02 1.66
CA LEU A 33 -5.03 -7.82 0.66
C LEU A 33 -5.61 -8.07 -0.74
N ILE A 34 -5.57 -7.09 -1.62
CA ILE A 34 -6.09 -7.18 -2.98
C ILE A 34 -4.98 -7.02 -4.00
N LYS A 35 -5.14 -7.67 -5.16
CA LYS A 35 -4.28 -7.47 -6.32
C LYS A 35 -4.92 -6.44 -7.22
N TYR A 36 -4.34 -5.25 -7.26
CA TYR A 36 -4.82 -4.16 -8.09
C TYR A 36 -4.12 -4.19 -9.45
N SER A 37 -4.91 -4.32 -10.52
CA SER A 37 -4.43 -4.31 -11.91
C SER A 37 -4.86 -3.00 -12.59
N PRO A 38 -3.91 -2.10 -12.93
CA PRO A 38 -4.22 -0.82 -13.59
C PRO A 38 -4.93 -0.98 -14.93
N ALA A 39 -4.64 -2.06 -15.65
CA ALA A 39 -5.29 -2.40 -16.93
C ALA A 39 -6.81 -2.64 -16.82
N GLN A 40 -7.31 -3.02 -15.62
CA GLN A 40 -8.73 -3.32 -15.40
C GLN A 40 -9.44 -2.21 -14.61
N ASN A 41 -8.73 -1.57 -13.68
CA ASN A 41 -9.35 -0.67 -12.70
C ASN A 41 -8.97 0.81 -12.88
N GLY A 42 -8.11 1.13 -13.86
CA GLY A 42 -7.70 2.51 -14.16
C GLY A 42 -6.74 3.10 -13.13
N ARG A 43 -6.98 4.37 -12.74
CA ARG A 43 -6.12 5.10 -11.80
C ARG A 43 -6.29 4.58 -10.38
N CYS A 44 -5.18 4.23 -9.74
CA CYS A 44 -5.14 3.84 -8.33
C CYS A 44 -4.57 4.97 -7.47
N ASN A 45 -5.38 5.51 -6.56
CA ASN A 45 -4.84 6.34 -5.48
C ASN A 45 -4.58 5.45 -4.28
N TYR A 46 -3.32 5.32 -3.89
CA TYR A 46 -2.92 4.60 -2.70
C TYR A 46 -1.93 5.43 -1.89
N VAL A 47 -1.84 5.12 -0.59
CA VAL A 47 -0.86 5.69 0.32
C VAL A 47 0.21 4.62 0.56
N ALA A 48 1.48 4.98 0.48
CA ALA A 48 2.57 4.07 0.82
C ALA A 48 3.00 4.31 2.27
N LEU A 49 3.12 3.24 3.05
CA LEU A 49 3.78 3.26 4.35
C LEU A 49 5.26 2.92 4.16
N SER A 50 6.14 3.85 4.52
CA SER A 50 7.58 3.63 4.55
C SER A 50 8.04 3.62 6.00
N TYR A 51 8.53 2.48 6.47
CA TYR A 51 8.94 2.27 7.86
C TYR A 51 10.06 1.23 7.93
N ILE A 52 10.79 1.21 9.05
CA ILE A 52 11.80 0.18 9.31
C ILE A 52 11.10 -1.01 9.97
N TRP A 53 11.23 -2.21 9.38
CA TRP A 53 10.51 -3.40 9.83
C TRP A 53 10.88 -3.84 11.25
N GLY A 54 12.09 -3.51 11.71
CA GLY A 54 12.61 -3.96 13.00
C GLY A 54 12.72 -5.50 13.09
N ASN A 55 12.75 -6.03 14.31
CA ASN A 55 12.75 -7.49 14.57
C ASN A 55 11.34 -8.10 14.62
N VAL A 56 10.37 -7.51 13.91
CA VAL A 56 8.99 -7.98 13.95
C VAL A 56 8.82 -9.09 12.91
N HIS A 57 8.59 -10.32 13.37
CA HIS A 57 8.14 -11.40 12.48
C HIS A 57 6.75 -11.06 11.96
N GLN A 58 6.65 -10.87 10.64
CA GLN A 58 5.39 -10.62 9.98
C GLN A 58 4.98 -11.86 9.20
N GLU A 59 3.78 -12.34 9.48
CA GLU A 59 3.21 -13.44 8.72
C GLU A 59 2.95 -12.99 7.28
N PRO A 60 3.30 -13.82 6.29
CA PRO A 60 3.04 -13.49 4.89
C PRO A 60 1.53 -13.33 4.68
N ALA A 61 1.12 -12.15 4.21
CA ALA A 61 -0.27 -11.90 3.88
C ALA A 61 -0.66 -12.71 2.63
N LYS A 62 -1.82 -13.37 2.69
CA LYS A 62 -2.37 -14.09 1.54
C LYS A 62 -3.33 -13.19 0.79
N LEU A 63 -3.43 -13.38 -0.52
CA LEU A 63 -4.42 -12.66 -1.31
C LEU A 63 -5.82 -12.91 -0.73
N GLY A 64 -6.58 -11.84 -0.50
CA GLY A 64 -7.91 -11.87 0.11
C GLY A 64 -7.91 -11.89 1.64
N GLN A 65 -6.76 -12.05 2.31
CA GLN A 65 -6.70 -12.18 3.77
C GLN A 65 -5.50 -11.43 4.37
N LEU A 66 -5.81 -10.49 5.27
CA LEU A 66 -4.80 -9.91 6.15
C LEU A 66 -4.56 -10.82 7.37
N PRO A 67 -3.33 -10.88 7.89
CA PRO A 67 -3.05 -11.49 9.19
C PRO A 67 -3.97 -10.89 10.27
N GLN A 68 -4.43 -11.72 11.22
CA GLN A 68 -5.21 -11.22 12.35
C GLN A 68 -4.37 -10.34 13.28
N ASN A 69 -3.08 -10.67 13.42
CA ASN A 69 -2.14 -9.93 14.24
C ASN A 69 -1.23 -9.12 13.32
N LEU A 70 -1.60 -7.86 13.08
CA LEU A 70 -0.75 -6.89 12.42
C LEU A 70 0.06 -6.11 13.47
N PRO A 71 1.31 -5.74 13.16
CA PRO A 71 2.05 -4.74 13.94
C PRO A 71 1.20 -3.48 14.13
N GLN A 72 1.26 -2.89 15.33
CA GLN A 72 0.48 -1.71 15.67
C GLN A 72 0.69 -0.55 14.67
N THR A 73 1.92 -0.38 14.16
CA THR A 73 2.22 0.62 13.12
C THR A 73 1.35 0.47 11.87
N ILE A 74 1.06 -0.77 11.46
CA ILE A 74 0.25 -1.04 10.27
C ILE A 74 -1.23 -0.76 10.59
N GLU A 75 -1.71 -1.15 11.77
CA GLU A 75 -3.09 -0.83 12.20
C GLU A 75 -3.33 0.68 12.30
N ASP A 76 -2.41 1.41 12.92
CA ASP A 76 -2.48 2.87 13.02
C ASP A 76 -2.46 3.50 11.61
N SER A 77 -1.64 2.96 10.71
CA SER A 77 -1.59 3.43 9.32
C SER A 77 -2.90 3.17 8.57
N ILE A 78 -3.56 2.03 8.79
CA ILE A 78 -4.88 1.73 8.23
C ILE A 78 -5.90 2.78 8.66
N GLU A 79 -5.93 3.14 9.95
CA GLU A 79 -6.85 4.14 10.48
C GLU A 79 -6.54 5.57 9.98
N VAL A 80 -5.26 5.91 9.85
CA VAL A 80 -4.84 7.20 9.24
C VAL A 80 -5.31 7.27 7.80
N VAL A 81 -5.09 6.22 7.00
CA VAL A 81 -5.49 6.18 5.58
C VAL A 81 -7.00 6.33 5.41
N LYS A 82 -7.79 5.66 6.26
CA LYS A 82 -9.25 5.84 6.31
C LYS A 82 -9.61 7.30 6.61
N SER A 83 -8.97 7.88 7.63
CA SER A 83 -9.21 9.27 8.06
C SER A 83 -8.84 10.29 6.98
N LEU A 84 -7.87 9.96 6.13
CA LEU A 84 -7.48 10.77 4.96
C LEU A 84 -8.43 10.61 3.76
N GLY A 85 -9.46 9.77 3.86
CA GLY A 85 -10.41 9.49 2.78
C GLY A 85 -9.81 8.68 1.63
N GLN A 86 -8.74 7.93 1.90
CA GLN A 86 -8.12 7.01 0.95
C GLN A 86 -8.54 5.57 1.26
N ARG A 87 -8.49 4.70 0.25
CA ARG A 87 -8.94 3.31 0.37
C ARG A 87 -7.80 2.29 0.36
N TYR A 88 -6.71 2.62 -0.31
CA TYR A 88 -5.65 1.67 -0.56
C TYR A 88 -4.38 2.09 0.17
N LEU A 89 -3.80 1.15 0.91
CA LEU A 89 -2.53 1.28 1.59
C LEU A 89 -1.55 0.27 1.01
N TRP A 90 -0.36 0.73 0.64
CA TRP A 90 0.75 -0.13 0.24
C TRP A 90 1.71 -0.26 1.42
N VAL A 91 2.00 -1.50 1.81
CA VAL A 91 2.94 -1.83 2.88
C VAL A 91 3.94 -2.83 2.32
N ASP A 92 5.20 -2.45 2.23
CA ASP A 92 6.30 -3.27 1.70
C ASP A 92 6.30 -4.71 2.23
N SER A 93 6.15 -4.91 3.54
CA SER A 93 6.20 -6.22 4.18
C SER A 93 4.99 -7.13 3.87
N LEU A 94 3.84 -6.56 3.49
CA LEU A 94 2.62 -7.30 3.14
C LEU A 94 2.39 -7.38 1.63
N CYS A 95 2.91 -6.41 0.87
CA CYS A 95 2.64 -6.21 -0.55
C CYS A 95 3.79 -6.65 -1.46
N ILE A 96 4.95 -6.97 -0.90
CA ILE A 96 6.03 -7.66 -1.60
C ILE A 96 5.88 -9.16 -1.31
N ASP A 97 5.84 -9.96 -2.36
CA ASP A 97 5.83 -11.42 -2.21
C ASP A 97 7.17 -11.86 -1.61
N GLN A 98 7.17 -12.20 -0.31
CA GLN A 98 8.39 -12.56 0.40
C GLN A 98 8.99 -13.90 -0.05
N ALA A 99 8.22 -14.71 -0.80
CA ALA A 99 8.62 -16.01 -1.32
C ALA A 99 9.33 -15.95 -2.68
N ASP A 100 9.31 -14.81 -3.37
CA ASP A 100 9.97 -14.62 -4.66
C ASP A 100 11.29 -13.85 -4.46
N GLU A 101 12.42 -14.58 -4.38
CA GLU A 101 13.76 -13.96 -4.31
C GLU A 101 14.06 -13.09 -5.55
N GLU A 102 13.42 -13.37 -6.68
CA GLU A 102 13.62 -12.64 -7.94
C GLU A 102 12.74 -11.37 -8.03
N GLY A 103 11.65 -11.31 -7.26
CA GLY A 103 10.76 -10.15 -7.12
C GLY A 103 11.30 -9.06 -6.20
N LYS A 104 12.11 -9.44 -5.19
CA LYS A 104 12.64 -8.52 -4.16
C LYS A 104 13.46 -7.38 -4.75
N ALA A 105 14.32 -7.63 -5.73
CA ALA A 105 15.18 -6.59 -6.33
C ALA A 105 14.43 -5.54 -7.20
N ARG A 106 13.12 -5.70 -7.42
CA ARG A 106 12.34 -4.90 -8.38
C ARG A 106 11.37 -3.90 -7.74
N GLN A 107 11.22 -3.93 -6.42
CA GLN A 107 10.28 -3.08 -5.66
C GLN A 107 10.94 -2.32 -4.49
N ILE A 108 12.26 -2.46 -4.30
CA ILE A 108 13.10 -1.63 -3.42
C ILE A 108 13.84 -0.57 -4.24
#